data_AF-A0A941WFT4-F1
#
_entry.id   AF-A0A941WFT4-F1
#
_cell.length_a   1.000
_cell.length_b   1.000
_cell.length_c   1.000
_cell.angle_alpha   90.00
_cell.angle_beta   90.00
_cell.angle_gamma   90.00
#
_symmetry.space_group_name_H-M   'P 1'
#
loop_
_entity.id
_entity.type
_entity.pdbx_description
1 polymer ?
#
loop_
_entity_poly.entity_id
_entity_poly.type
_entity_poly.pdbx_seq_one_letter_code
_entity_poly.pdbx_strand_id
1 'polypeptide(L)'
;MDIKHIQFTCRMYWANMKGILNIFAEGLILLASIASLFVLIYQFGFQQTSETIHHLYLSRIYILLAFFIGITLRYIVRFGEIIQEKLLYLDIGIYFLLFAVLSAKVFFREVIQQSLPYLDFLSKPLFVYTLMLLLSMIHLSRQTFTLMQTRIKPSLLFLLSFIFVILIGAGLLMLPNATTRPIHFVDALFTATTSVCVTGLTTVDVATTFTHIGHVIIMILIQIGGI
;
A
#
# COMPACT_ATOMS: atom_id res chain seq x y z
N MET A 1 16.82 -29.67 -40.05
CA MET A 1 16.11 -28.63 -39.30
C MET A 1 17.05 -28.15 -38.21
N ASP A 2 17.58 -26.93 -38.37
CA ASP A 2 18.83 -26.49 -37.74
C ASP A 2 18.68 -26.23 -36.24
N ILE A 3 19.58 -26.79 -35.42
CA ILE A 3 19.60 -26.63 -33.95
C ILE A 3 19.67 -25.15 -33.55
N LYS A 4 20.35 -24.33 -34.36
CA LYS A 4 20.44 -22.87 -34.20
C LYS A 4 19.09 -22.17 -34.39
N HIS A 5 18.25 -22.68 -35.29
CA HIS A 5 16.91 -22.12 -35.52
C HIS A 5 15.99 -22.45 -34.32
N ILE A 6 16.08 -23.65 -33.75
CA ILE A 6 15.31 -24.03 -32.55
C ILE A 6 15.74 -23.18 -31.35
N GLN A 7 17.04 -22.98 -31.15
CA GLN A 7 17.55 -22.09 -30.09
C GLN A 7 17.08 -20.64 -30.26
N PHE A 8 17.09 -20.11 -31.49
CA PHE A 8 16.65 -18.74 -31.76
C PHE A 8 15.15 -18.57 -31.49
N THR A 9 14.31 -19.49 -31.99
CA THR A 9 12.87 -19.47 -31.72
C THR A 9 12.58 -19.62 -30.23
N CYS A 10 13.25 -20.53 -29.52
CA CYS A 10 13.08 -20.73 -28.08
C CYS A 10 13.49 -19.49 -27.27
N ARG A 11 14.58 -18.82 -27.65
CA ARG A 11 15.04 -17.57 -27.00
C ARG A 11 14.07 -16.41 -27.23
N MET A 12 13.47 -16.32 -28.42
CA MET A 12 12.45 -15.33 -28.75
C MET A 12 11.14 -15.57 -27.98
N TYR A 13 10.68 -16.82 -27.91
CA TYR A 13 9.53 -17.18 -27.08
C TYR A 13 9.78 -16.90 -25.59
N TRP A 14 10.97 -17.22 -25.09
CA TRP A 14 11.35 -16.94 -23.71
C TRP A 14 11.36 -15.43 -23.40
N ALA A 15 11.85 -14.59 -24.32
CA ALA A 15 11.83 -13.14 -24.16
C ALA A 15 10.40 -12.58 -24.12
N ASN A 16 9.52 -13.05 -25.02
CA ASN A 16 8.12 -12.62 -25.05
C ASN A 16 7.35 -13.11 -23.81
N MET A 17 7.58 -14.36 -23.40
CA MET A 17 7.01 -14.96 -22.19
C MET A 17 7.43 -14.20 -20.93
N LYS A 18 8.72 -13.82 -20.84
CA LYS A 18 9.23 -12.97 -19.74
C LYS A 18 8.52 -11.62 -19.67
N GLY A 19 8.30 -10.97 -20.81
CA GLY A 19 7.56 -9.70 -20.87
C GLY A 19 6.15 -9.82 -20.31
N ILE A 20 5.40 -10.84 -20.74
CA ILE A 20 4.03 -11.11 -20.27
C ILE A 20 4.03 -11.42 -18.76
N LEU A 21 4.96 -12.26 -18.31
CA LEU A 21 5.03 -12.67 -16.91
C LEU A 21 5.41 -11.50 -15.99
N ASN A 22 6.23 -10.56 -16.47
CA ASN A 22 6.52 -9.32 -15.75
C ASN A 22 5.28 -8.43 -15.62
N ILE A 23 4.52 -8.25 -16.69
CA ILE A 23 3.27 -7.46 -16.66
C ILE A 23 2.28 -8.09 -15.67
N PHE A 24 2.17 -9.42 -15.68
CA PHE A 24 1.31 -10.14 -14.74
C PHE A 24 1.78 -9.96 -13.28
N ALA A 25 3.08 -10.07 -13.01
CA ALA A 25 3.64 -9.85 -11.68
C ALA A 25 3.35 -8.44 -11.17
N GLU A 26 3.61 -7.40 -11.98
CA GLU A 26 3.32 -6.01 -11.62
C GLU A 26 1.81 -5.78 -11.42
N GLY A 27 0.96 -6.37 -12.26
CA GLY A 27 -0.49 -6.32 -12.12
C GLY A 27 -0.98 -6.94 -10.81
N LEU A 28 -0.43 -8.10 -10.43
CA LEU A 28 -0.76 -8.77 -9.18
C LEU A 28 -0.36 -7.92 -7.96
N ILE A 29 0.84 -7.31 -7.99
CA ILE A 29 1.33 -6.44 -6.92
C ILE A 29 0.48 -5.17 -6.82
N LEU A 30 0.13 -4.54 -7.95
CA LEU A 30 -0.77 -3.39 -7.98
C LEU A 30 -2.12 -3.75 -7.33
N LEU A 31 -2.74 -4.85 -7.76
CA LEU A 31 -4.01 -5.30 -7.20
C LEU A 31 -3.92 -5.56 -5.69
N ALA A 32 -2.84 -6.21 -5.23
CA ALA A 32 -2.58 -6.42 -3.81
C ALA A 32 -2.41 -5.09 -3.05
N SER A 33 -1.74 -4.10 -3.65
CA SER A 33 -1.54 -2.78 -3.03
C SER A 33 -2.83 -1.97 -2.87
N ILE A 34 -3.71 -2.02 -3.88
CA ILE A 34 -5.03 -1.38 -3.83
C ILE A 34 -5.91 -2.10 -2.80
N ALA A 35 -5.95 -3.43 -2.84
CA ALA A 35 -6.70 -4.23 -1.87
C ALA A 35 -6.22 -4.00 -0.43
N SER A 36 -4.90 -3.87 -0.23
CA SER A 36 -4.28 -3.52 1.06
C SER A 36 -4.81 -2.19 1.59
N LEU A 37 -4.79 -1.12 0.78
CA LEU A 37 -5.29 0.19 1.18
C LEU A 37 -6.78 0.13 1.53
N PHE A 38 -7.58 -0.57 0.72
CA PHE A 38 -9.01 -0.72 0.98
C PHE A 38 -9.29 -1.45 2.30
N VAL A 39 -8.57 -2.54 2.58
CA VAL A 39 -8.71 -3.28 3.84
C VAL A 39 -8.27 -2.43 5.04
N LEU A 40 -7.21 -1.64 4.92
CA LEU A 40 -6.77 -0.72 5.97
C LEU A 40 -7.81 0.38 6.22
N ILE A 41 -8.32 1.02 5.16
CA ILE A 41 -9.38 2.03 5.26
C ILE A 41 -10.62 1.43 5.91
N TYR A 42 -11.01 0.21 5.54
CA TYR A 42 -12.16 -0.46 6.13
C TYR A 42 -11.93 -0.78 7.61
N GLN A 43 -10.77 -1.33 7.95
CA GLN A 43 -10.39 -1.73 9.30
C GLN A 43 -10.41 -0.57 10.29
N PHE A 44 -9.91 0.60 9.89
CA PHE A 44 -9.86 1.78 10.75
C PHE A 44 -11.10 2.67 10.62
N GLY A 45 -11.72 2.70 9.44
CA GLY A 45 -12.81 3.61 9.12
C GLY A 45 -14.18 3.17 9.62
N PHE A 46 -14.45 1.87 9.73
CA PHE A 46 -15.77 1.33 10.05
C PHE A 46 -15.81 0.54 11.35
N GLN A 47 -16.98 0.52 12.00
CA GLN A 47 -17.25 -0.33 13.16
C GLN A 47 -17.26 -1.80 12.74
N GLN A 48 -16.56 -2.63 13.51
CA GLN A 48 -16.32 -4.04 13.17
C GLN A 48 -17.28 -4.95 13.94
N THR A 49 -17.95 -5.85 13.22
CA THR A 49 -18.77 -6.92 13.79
C THR A 49 -17.93 -8.21 13.88
N SER A 50 -18.28 -9.12 14.78
CA SER A 50 -17.55 -10.38 14.99
C SER A 50 -17.30 -11.19 13.70
N GLU A 51 -18.29 -11.25 12.81
CA GLU A 51 -18.19 -11.88 11.49
C GLU A 51 -17.19 -11.15 10.57
N THR A 52 -17.26 -9.82 10.53
CA THR A 52 -16.37 -9.00 9.69
C THR A 52 -14.92 -9.10 10.12
N ILE A 53 -14.65 -9.26 11.42
CA ILE A 53 -13.28 -9.43 11.95
C ILE A 53 -12.62 -10.69 11.39
N HIS A 54 -13.35 -11.80 11.27
CA HIS A 54 -12.81 -13.04 10.72
C HIS A 54 -12.46 -12.88 9.23
N HIS A 55 -13.37 -12.32 8.44
CA HIS A 55 -13.11 -12.03 7.02
C HIS A 55 -11.95 -11.06 6.83
N LEU A 56 -11.81 -10.05 7.68
CA LEU A 56 -10.68 -9.11 7.66
C LEU A 56 -9.35 -9.76 8.07
N TYR A 57 -9.38 -10.77 8.94
CA TYR A 57 -8.18 -11.54 9.27
C TYR A 57 -7.68 -12.36 8.07
N LEU A 58 -8.61 -13.07 7.41
CA LEU A 58 -8.29 -13.87 6.22
C LEU A 58 -7.82 -13.00 5.05
N SER A 59 -8.52 -11.91 4.75
CA SER A 59 -8.16 -11.01 3.64
C SER A 59 -6.74 -10.48 3.78
N ARG A 60 -6.28 -10.15 5.00
CA ARG A 60 -4.89 -9.72 5.25
C ARG A 60 -3.87 -10.80 4.91
N ILE A 61 -4.13 -12.05 5.26
CA ILE A 61 -3.22 -13.16 4.93
C ILE A 61 -3.15 -13.34 3.41
N TYR A 62 -4.30 -13.34 2.73
CA TYR A 62 -4.34 -13.45 1.27
C TYR A 62 -3.63 -12.30 0.56
N ILE A 63 -3.75 -11.06 1.05
CA ILE A 63 -3.05 -9.90 0.49
C ILE A 63 -1.53 -10.03 0.68
N LEU A 64 -1.07 -10.46 1.87
CA LEU A 64 0.36 -10.72 2.10
C LEU A 64 0.89 -11.84 1.20
N LEU A 65 0.11 -12.90 0.99
CA LEU A 65 0.42 -13.96 0.04
C LEU A 65 0.49 -13.43 -1.39
N ALA A 66 -0.45 -12.60 -1.81
CA ALA A 66 -0.45 -11.99 -3.14
C ALA A 66 0.78 -11.10 -3.36
N PHE A 67 1.18 -10.29 -2.36
CA PHE A 67 2.43 -9.55 -2.40
C PHE A 67 3.65 -10.47 -2.50
N PHE A 68 3.68 -11.54 -1.71
CA PHE A 68 4.79 -12.48 -1.72
C PHE A 68 4.94 -13.18 -3.08
N ILE A 69 3.83 -13.67 -3.65
CA ILE A 69 3.79 -14.32 -4.96
C ILE A 69 4.15 -13.33 -6.08
N GLY A 70 3.63 -12.10 -6.02
CA GLY A 70 3.94 -11.07 -7.00
C GLY A 70 5.42 -10.69 -7.00
N ILE A 71 5.99 -10.43 -5.82
CA ILE A 71 7.39 -10.04 -5.68
C ILE A 71 8.33 -11.20 -6.06
N THR A 72 8.02 -12.44 -5.68
CA THR A 72 8.79 -13.62 -6.13
C THR A 72 8.77 -13.76 -7.64
N LEU A 73 7.59 -13.65 -8.26
CA LEU A 73 7.46 -13.75 -9.70
C LEU A 73 8.28 -12.68 -10.43
N ARG A 74 8.22 -11.43 -9.94
CA ARG A 74 9.04 -10.33 -10.47
C ARG A 74 10.54 -10.62 -10.34
N TYR A 75 10.99 -11.10 -9.19
CA TYR A 75 12.40 -11.41 -8.94
C TYR A 75 12.91 -12.54 -9.84
N ILE A 76 12.09 -13.57 -10.08
CA ILE A 76 12.43 -14.68 -11.01
C ILE A 76 12.55 -14.17 -12.45
N VAL A 77 11.63 -13.32 -12.90
CA VAL A 77 11.59 -12.85 -14.29
C VAL A 77 12.74 -11.89 -14.60
N ARG A 78 13.02 -10.96 -13.68
CA ARG A 78 14.01 -9.87 -13.85
C ARG A 78 15.33 -10.12 -13.12
N PHE A 79 15.64 -11.35 -12.73
CA PHE A 79 16.82 -11.69 -11.93
C PHE A 79 18.13 -11.06 -12.46
N GLY A 80 18.34 -11.07 -13.78
CA GLY A 80 19.56 -10.53 -14.40
C GLY A 80 19.63 -9.01 -14.52
N GLU A 81 18.49 -8.32 -14.56
CA GLU A 81 18.42 -6.84 -14.67
C GLU A 81 18.48 -6.19 -13.30
N ILE A 82 17.85 -6.83 -12.30
CA ILE A 82 17.70 -6.32 -10.93
C ILE A 82 19.05 -6.25 -10.19
N ILE A 83 20.00 -7.16 -10.47
CA ILE A 83 21.32 -7.21 -9.81
C ILE A 83 22.15 -5.93 -9.98
N GLN A 84 21.88 -5.12 -11.02
CA GLN A 84 22.62 -3.89 -11.28
C GLN A 84 22.05 -2.65 -10.58
N GLU A 85 20.86 -2.75 -9.96
CA GLU A 85 20.22 -1.60 -9.32
C GLU A 85 20.70 -1.36 -7.89
N LYS A 86 21.04 -0.10 -7.58
CA LYS A 86 21.48 0.32 -6.24
C LYS A 86 20.38 0.15 -5.16
N LEU A 87 19.10 0.09 -5.55
CA LEU A 87 17.96 -0.13 -4.65
C LEU A 87 17.68 -1.60 -4.31
N LEU A 88 18.43 -2.54 -4.90
CA LEU A 88 18.27 -3.99 -4.71
C LEU A 88 18.19 -4.42 -3.25
N TYR A 89 19.10 -3.91 -2.41
CA TYR A 89 19.20 -4.31 -1.00
C TYR A 89 17.92 -3.99 -0.22
N LEU A 90 17.26 -2.87 -0.56
CA LEU A 90 16.00 -2.47 0.07
C LEU A 90 14.88 -3.45 -0.33
N ASP A 91 14.78 -3.81 -1.61
CA ASP A 91 13.77 -4.76 -2.08
C ASP A 91 13.98 -6.18 -1.51
N ILE A 92 15.24 -6.64 -1.40
CA ILE A 92 15.57 -7.91 -0.76
C ILE A 92 15.23 -7.88 0.73
N GLY A 93 15.55 -6.79 1.43
CA GLY A 93 15.23 -6.63 2.85
C GLY A 93 13.72 -6.68 3.11
N ILE A 94 12.94 -6.00 2.28
CA ILE A 94 11.46 -6.02 2.35
C ILE A 94 10.93 -7.42 2.07
N TYR A 95 11.46 -8.10 1.05
CA TYR A 95 11.03 -9.46 0.72
C TYR A 95 11.34 -10.45 1.85
N PHE A 96 12.52 -10.34 2.46
CA PHE A 96 12.88 -11.14 3.63
C PHE A 96 11.96 -10.85 4.82
N LEU A 97 11.65 -9.58 5.08
CA LEU A 97 10.72 -9.18 6.14
C LEU A 97 9.30 -9.71 5.89
N LEU A 98 8.81 -9.62 4.65
CA LEU A 98 7.52 -10.16 4.24
C LEU A 98 7.47 -11.68 4.43
N PHE A 99 8.52 -12.38 4.03
CA PHE A 99 8.64 -13.82 4.23
C PHE A 99 8.62 -14.19 5.72
N ALA A 100 9.36 -13.45 6.56
CA ALA A 100 9.39 -13.67 8.00
C ALA A 100 7.99 -13.51 8.63
N VAL A 101 7.25 -12.45 8.28
CA VAL A 101 5.89 -12.21 8.78
C VAL A 101 4.92 -13.29 8.31
N LEU A 102 4.99 -13.67 7.03
CA LEU A 102 4.13 -14.72 6.47
C LEU A 102 4.41 -16.07 7.13
N SER A 103 5.69 -16.42 7.29
CA SER A 103 6.14 -17.65 7.94
C SER A 103 5.70 -17.72 9.40
N ALA A 104 5.86 -16.61 10.14
CA ALA A 104 5.43 -16.51 11.53
C ALA A 104 3.91 -16.66 11.69
N LYS A 105 3.13 -16.15 10.73
CA LYS A 105 1.67 -16.14 10.82
C LYS A 105 1.01 -17.42 10.31
N VAL A 106 1.57 -18.04 9.26
CA VAL A 106 0.99 -19.22 8.59
C VAL A 106 1.57 -20.53 9.11
N PHE A 107 2.90 -20.62 9.26
CA PHE A 107 3.59 -21.90 9.52
C PHE A 107 4.00 -22.08 10.99
N PHE A 108 4.52 -21.03 11.64
CA PHE A 108 5.19 -21.17 12.94
C PHE A 108 4.48 -20.47 14.11
N ARG A 109 3.16 -20.25 14.00
CA ARG A 109 2.40 -19.48 15.00
C ARG A 109 2.58 -20.03 16.42
N GLU A 110 2.52 -21.35 16.60
CA GLU A 110 2.64 -22.01 17.90
C GLU A 110 4.10 -22.08 18.39
N VAL A 111 5.04 -22.31 17.47
CA VAL A 111 6.48 -22.44 17.77
C VAL A 111 7.07 -21.10 18.23
N ILE A 112 6.67 -19.98 17.62
CA ILE A 112 7.16 -18.65 18.00
C ILE A 112 6.73 -18.29 19.42
N GLN A 113 5.50 -18.62 19.80
CA GLN A 113 4.97 -18.33 21.14
C GLN A 113 5.69 -19.10 22.25
N GLN A 114 6.17 -20.32 21.96
CA GLN A 114 6.84 -21.15 22.95
C GLN A 114 8.36 -20.95 22.97
N SER A 115 9.00 -20.83 21.81
CA SER A 115 10.47 -20.89 21.69
C SER A 115 11.14 -19.53 21.52
N LEU A 116 10.45 -18.53 20.95
CA LEU A 116 11.04 -17.23 20.58
C LEU A 116 10.08 -16.06 20.91
N PRO A 117 9.79 -15.81 22.20
CA PRO A 117 8.79 -14.82 22.61
C PRO A 117 9.10 -13.39 22.14
N TYR A 118 10.37 -13.05 21.95
CA TYR A 118 10.77 -11.74 21.42
C TYR A 118 10.33 -11.50 19.97
N LEU A 119 10.11 -12.55 19.17
CA LEU A 119 9.68 -12.45 17.77
C LEU A 119 8.15 -12.44 17.61
N ASP A 120 7.37 -12.57 18.68
CA ASP A 120 5.91 -12.47 18.64
C ASP A 120 5.43 -11.11 18.11
N PHE A 121 6.28 -10.06 18.21
CA PHE A 121 5.98 -8.75 17.65
C PHE A 121 5.68 -8.79 16.14
N LEU A 122 6.30 -9.69 15.37
CA LEU A 122 6.06 -9.84 13.94
C LEU A 122 4.62 -10.29 13.63
N SER A 123 4.00 -11.01 14.57
CA SER A 123 2.64 -11.53 14.44
C SER A 123 1.57 -10.53 14.93
N LYS A 124 1.97 -9.47 15.63
CA LYS A 124 1.04 -8.46 16.15
C LYS A 124 0.31 -7.73 15.01
N PRO A 125 -1.00 -7.45 15.16
CA PRO A 125 -1.80 -6.86 14.10
C PRO A 125 -1.28 -5.49 13.67
N LEU A 126 -0.79 -4.68 14.62
CA LEU A 126 -0.25 -3.35 14.35
C LEU A 126 0.95 -3.40 13.40
N PHE A 127 1.89 -4.31 13.63
CA PHE A 127 3.06 -4.48 12.78
C PHE A 127 2.67 -4.89 11.35
N VAL A 128 1.72 -5.80 11.22
CA VAL A 128 1.18 -6.22 9.92
C VAL A 128 0.54 -5.06 9.17
N TYR A 129 -0.23 -4.19 9.85
CA TYR A 129 -0.81 -3.00 9.23
C TYR A 129 0.25 -2.03 8.73
N THR A 130 1.27 -1.75 9.55
CA THR A 130 2.38 -0.89 9.17
C THR A 130 3.15 -1.46 7.98
N LEU A 131 3.42 -2.78 7.97
CA LEU A 131 4.07 -3.44 6.85
C LEU A 131 3.23 -3.38 5.57
N MET A 132 1.92 -3.64 5.66
CA MET A 132 1.00 -3.56 4.52
C MET A 132 0.91 -2.16 3.92
N LEU A 133 0.89 -1.13 4.78
CA LEU A 133 0.92 0.27 4.36
C LEU A 133 2.24 0.61 3.67
N LEU A 134 3.37 0.21 4.26
CA LEU A 134 4.71 0.44 3.70
C LEU A 134 4.91 -0.26 2.35
N LEU A 135 4.49 -1.53 2.24
CA LEU A 135 4.52 -2.29 0.99
C LEU A 135 3.69 -1.63 -0.10
N SER A 136 2.47 -1.18 0.25
CA SER A 136 1.59 -0.48 -0.69
C SER A 136 2.21 0.85 -1.14
N MET A 137 2.68 1.67 -0.20
CA MET A 137 3.31 2.97 -0.50
C MET A 137 4.52 2.81 -1.43
N ILE A 138 5.42 1.87 -1.14
CA ILE A 138 6.64 1.66 -1.92
C ILE A 138 6.31 1.22 -3.35
N HIS A 139 5.37 0.29 -3.52
CA HIS A 139 5.02 -0.20 -4.85
C HIS A 139 4.24 0.83 -5.67
N LEU A 140 3.26 1.51 -5.06
CA LEU A 140 2.53 2.59 -5.72
C LEU A 140 3.47 3.73 -6.12
N SER A 141 4.40 4.11 -5.23
CA SER A 141 5.41 5.14 -5.49
C SER A 141 6.27 4.78 -6.72
N ARG A 142 6.80 3.55 -6.79
CA ARG A 142 7.59 3.12 -7.95
C ARG A 142 6.77 3.11 -9.24
N GLN A 143 5.52 2.64 -9.18
CA GLN A 143 4.66 2.60 -10.34
C GLN A 143 4.29 4.00 -10.85
N THR A 144 4.01 4.94 -9.93
CA THR A 144 3.78 6.35 -10.30
C THR A 144 5.02 6.98 -10.94
N PHE A 145 6.22 6.69 -10.45
CA PHE A 145 7.46 7.19 -11.04
C PHE A 145 7.65 6.74 -12.50
N THR A 146 7.28 5.50 -12.83
CA THR A 146 7.28 5.02 -14.22
C THR A 146 6.25 5.74 -15.10
N LEU A 147 5.05 6.03 -14.57
CA LEU A 147 3.99 6.72 -15.31
C LEU A 147 4.27 8.22 -15.54
N MET A 148 4.95 8.87 -14.59
CA MET A 148 5.28 10.30 -14.62
C MET A 148 6.39 10.67 -15.62
N GLN A 149 6.88 9.72 -16.42
CA GLN A 149 7.80 9.98 -17.53
C GLN A 149 7.10 10.60 -18.77
N THR A 150 5.81 10.93 -18.66
CA THR A 150 5.03 11.63 -19.70
C THR A 150 5.26 13.14 -19.66
N ARG A 151 5.15 13.80 -20.83
CA ARG A 151 5.38 15.24 -21.04
C ARG A 151 4.25 16.12 -20.45
N ILE A 152 3.94 15.98 -19.16
CA ILE A 152 2.93 16.81 -18.48
C ILE A 152 3.58 18.12 -18.01
N LYS A 153 2.86 19.24 -18.16
CA LYS A 153 3.31 20.55 -17.64
C LYS A 153 3.45 20.48 -16.12
N PRO A 154 4.61 20.86 -15.54
CA PRO A 154 4.84 20.75 -14.09
C PRO A 154 3.77 21.43 -13.24
N SER A 155 3.26 22.59 -13.66
CA SER A 155 2.21 23.33 -12.95
C SER A 155 0.89 22.57 -12.83
N LEU A 156 0.50 21.83 -13.86
CA LEU A 156 -0.74 21.03 -13.86
C LEU A 156 -0.60 19.81 -12.95
N LEU A 157 0.60 19.22 -12.91
CA LEU A 157 0.92 18.11 -12.02
C LEU A 157 0.76 18.52 -10.55
N PHE A 158 1.34 19.67 -10.16
CA PHE A 158 1.16 20.21 -8.82
C PHE A 158 -0.33 20.43 -8.51
N LEU A 159 -1.07 21.13 -9.37
CA LEU A 159 -2.49 21.38 -9.17
C LEU A 159 -3.29 20.07 -8.97
N LEU A 160 -3.09 19.08 -9.84
CA LEU A 160 -3.79 17.81 -9.78
C LEU A 160 -3.45 17.04 -8.51
N SER A 161 -2.19 17.08 -8.06
CA SER A 161 -1.75 16.42 -6.82
C SER A 161 -2.43 17.01 -5.59
N PHE A 162 -2.55 18.34 -5.49
CA PHE A 162 -3.24 19.00 -4.39
C PHE A 162 -4.73 18.64 -4.36
N ILE A 163 -5.41 18.71 -5.51
CA ILE A 163 -6.83 18.33 -5.61
C ILE A 163 -7.02 16.86 -5.20
N PHE A 164 -6.13 15.98 -5.66
CA PHE A 164 -6.18 14.56 -5.32
C PHE A 164 -6.04 14.30 -3.81
N VAL A 165 -5.06 14.92 -3.16
CA VAL A 165 -4.85 14.81 -1.71
C VAL A 165 -6.05 15.35 -0.94
N ILE A 166 -6.61 16.50 -1.35
CA ILE A 166 -7.78 17.11 -0.72
C ILE A 166 -9.00 16.18 -0.81
N LEU A 167 -9.28 15.60 -1.98
CA LEU A 167 -10.41 14.68 -2.17
C LEU A 167 -10.26 13.40 -1.35
N ILE A 168 -9.06 12.82 -1.30
CA ILE A 168 -8.78 11.65 -0.45
C ILE A 168 -8.93 12.03 1.03
N GLY A 169 -8.38 13.16 1.45
CA GLY A 169 -8.49 13.66 2.82
C GLY A 169 -9.96 13.83 3.23
N ALA A 170 -10.77 14.46 2.39
CA ALA A 170 -12.20 14.64 2.62
C ALA A 170 -12.93 13.29 2.75
N GLY A 171 -12.63 12.34 1.88
CA GLY A 171 -13.20 10.98 1.95
C GLY A 171 -12.81 10.23 3.23
N LEU A 172 -11.55 10.33 3.65
CA LEU A 172 -11.07 9.71 4.88
C LEU A 172 -11.68 10.35 6.14
N LEU A 173 -11.86 11.67 6.15
CA LEU A 173 -12.50 12.37 7.26
C LEU A 173 -13.99 12.07 7.39
N MET A 174 -14.66 11.67 6.30
CA MET A 174 -16.07 11.30 6.31
C MET A 174 -16.32 9.86 6.81
N LEU A 175 -15.27 9.11 7.15
CA LEU A 175 -15.42 7.76 7.70
C LEU A 175 -16.09 7.80 9.09
N PRO A 176 -16.95 6.83 9.42
CA PRO A 176 -17.73 6.86 10.66
C PRO A 176 -16.86 6.77 11.92
N ASN A 177 -15.69 6.14 11.86
CA ASN A 177 -14.75 6.14 13.00
C ASN A 177 -13.85 7.38 13.05
N ALA A 178 -13.82 8.22 12.01
CA ALA A 178 -13.03 9.45 11.99
C ALA A 178 -13.75 10.61 12.67
N THR A 179 -15.09 10.53 12.81
CA THR A 179 -15.94 11.57 13.39
C THR A 179 -16.78 11.03 14.54
N THR A 180 -17.03 11.87 15.56
CA THR A 180 -17.92 11.52 16.68
C THR A 180 -19.39 11.62 16.30
N ARG A 181 -19.69 12.43 15.28
CA ARG A 181 -21.00 12.68 14.70
C ARG A 181 -20.84 12.85 13.19
N PRO A 182 -21.76 12.32 12.36
CA PRO A 182 -21.69 12.47 10.91
C PRO A 182 -21.57 13.93 10.50
N ILE A 183 -20.64 14.23 9.60
CA ILE A 183 -20.42 15.57 9.04
C ILE A 183 -20.89 15.62 7.58
N HIS A 184 -21.28 16.81 7.11
CA HIS A 184 -21.59 16.99 5.70
C HIS A 184 -20.31 16.94 4.86
N PHE A 185 -20.43 16.46 3.62
CA PHE A 185 -19.29 16.38 2.69
C PHE A 185 -18.60 17.73 2.48
N VAL A 186 -19.36 18.84 2.46
CA VAL A 186 -18.80 20.19 2.30
C VAL A 186 -17.91 20.56 3.49
N ASP A 187 -18.29 20.19 4.72
CA ASP A 187 -17.47 20.43 5.92
C ASP A 187 -16.20 19.57 5.90
N ALA A 188 -16.30 18.31 5.47
CA ALA A 188 -15.16 17.43 5.30
C ALA A 188 -14.19 17.97 4.23
N LEU A 189 -14.72 18.44 3.11
CA LEU A 189 -13.93 19.02 2.01
C LEU A 189 -13.25 20.33 2.43
N PHE A 190 -13.96 21.20 3.15
CA PHE A 190 -13.40 22.43 3.68
C PHE A 190 -12.28 22.12 4.68
N THR A 191 -12.52 21.20 5.62
CA THR A 191 -11.54 20.78 6.62
C THR A 191 -10.32 20.10 6.00
N ALA A 192 -10.48 19.33 4.92
CA ALA A 192 -9.35 18.77 4.19
C ALA A 192 -8.56 19.86 3.46
N THR A 193 -9.24 20.79 2.79
CA THR A 193 -8.61 21.89 2.04
C THR A 193 -7.81 22.82 2.95
N THR A 194 -8.40 23.26 4.06
CA THR A 194 -7.70 24.13 5.03
C THR A 194 -6.52 23.44 5.70
N SER A 195 -6.61 22.13 5.94
CA SER A 195 -5.50 21.33 6.49
C SER A 195 -4.34 21.25 5.49
N VAL A 196 -4.62 20.90 4.24
CA VAL A 196 -3.59 20.81 3.18
C VAL A 196 -3.01 22.18 2.83
N CYS A 197 -3.80 23.25 2.85
CA CYS A 197 -3.28 24.60 2.61
C CYS A 197 -2.71 25.27 3.87
N VAL A 198 -2.72 24.59 5.02
CA VAL A 198 -2.22 25.07 6.31
C VAL A 198 -2.80 26.44 6.70
N THR A 199 -4.09 26.68 6.41
CA THR A 199 -4.73 27.98 6.66
C THR A 199 -5.39 28.08 8.05
N GLY A 200 -5.74 26.95 8.67
CA GLY A 200 -6.27 26.89 10.04
C GLY A 200 -7.72 27.35 10.22
N LEU A 201 -8.51 27.41 9.14
CA LEU A 201 -9.94 27.75 9.20
C LEU A 201 -10.78 26.49 9.41
N THR A 202 -11.86 26.56 10.18
CA THR A 202 -12.70 25.38 10.48
C THR A 202 -14.18 25.73 10.39
N THR A 203 -14.98 24.96 9.64
CA THR A 203 -16.45 25.12 9.61
C THR A 203 -17.15 24.38 10.75
N VAL A 204 -16.48 23.37 11.31
CA VAL A 204 -16.92 22.57 12.46
C VAL A 204 -15.82 22.58 13.52
N ASP A 205 -16.20 22.44 14.80
CA ASP A 205 -15.22 22.37 15.89
C ASP A 205 -14.40 21.08 15.80
N VAL A 206 -13.12 21.21 15.45
CA VAL A 206 -12.22 20.08 15.21
C VAL A 206 -12.01 19.25 16.47
N ALA A 207 -11.92 19.91 17.63
CA ALA A 207 -11.59 19.25 18.90
C ALA A 207 -12.69 18.27 19.36
N THR A 208 -13.96 18.58 19.06
CA THR A 208 -15.12 17.78 19.49
C THR A 208 -15.69 16.91 18.38
N THR A 209 -15.54 17.31 17.12
CA THR A 209 -16.16 16.61 15.97
C THR A 209 -15.31 15.42 15.49
N PHE A 210 -13.99 15.50 15.57
CA PHE A 210 -13.12 14.43 15.09
C PHE A 210 -12.67 13.51 16.23
N THR A 211 -12.57 12.22 15.94
CA THR A 211 -11.99 11.23 16.86
C THR A 211 -10.47 11.29 16.81
N HIS A 212 -9.77 10.48 17.60
CA HIS A 212 -8.31 10.33 17.46
C HIS A 212 -7.88 9.96 16.03
N ILE A 213 -8.66 9.15 15.32
CA ILE A 213 -8.36 8.79 13.93
C ILE A 213 -8.50 10.02 13.02
N GLY A 214 -9.57 10.81 13.18
CA GLY A 214 -9.76 12.05 12.44
C GLY A 214 -8.63 13.07 12.67
N HIS A 215 -8.19 13.23 13.92
CA HIS A 215 -7.06 14.10 14.25
C HIS A 215 -5.76 13.64 13.59
N VAL A 216 -5.48 12.33 13.55
CA VAL A 216 -4.31 11.79 12.83
C VAL A 216 -4.39 12.08 11.34
N ILE A 217 -5.56 11.94 10.72
CA ILE A 217 -5.76 12.28 9.30
C ILE A 217 -5.48 13.77 9.06
N ILE A 218 -6.01 14.66 9.91
CA ILE A 218 -5.77 16.11 9.81
C ILE A 218 -4.28 16.43 9.94
N MET A 219 -3.57 15.86 10.92
CA MET A 219 -2.13 16.06 11.09
C MET A 219 -1.33 15.61 9.87
N ILE A 220 -1.69 14.47 9.27
CA ILE A 220 -1.06 13.99 8.02
C ILE A 220 -1.32 14.96 6.87
N LEU A 221 -2.55 15.46 6.71
CA LEU A 221 -2.89 16.43 5.66
C LEU A 221 -2.12 17.74 5.81
N ILE A 222 -1.99 18.26 7.04
CA ILE A 222 -1.15 19.43 7.35
C ILE A 222 0.30 19.17 6.96
N GLN A 223 0.84 18.01 7.34
CA GLN A 223 2.22 17.67 7.04
C GLN A 223 2.49 17.52 5.55
N ILE A 224 1.55 16.94 4.78
CA ILE A 224 1.67 16.84 3.31
C ILE A 224 1.60 18.20 2.65
N GLY A 225 0.79 19.11 3.18
CA GLY A 225 0.63 20.47 2.67
C GLY A 225 1.79 21.42 2.96
N GLY A 226 2.45 21.23 4.10
CA GLY A 226 3.54 22.10 4.57
C GLY A 226 4.94 21.73 4.08
N ILE A 227 5.11 20.60 3.38
CA ILE A 227 6.39 20.16 2.77
C ILE A 227 6.52 20.65 1.33
#